data_AF-A0A4Q5Z061-F1
#
_entry.id   AF-A0A4Q5Z061-F1
#
_cell.length_a   1.000
_cell.length_b   1.000
_cell.length_c   1.000
_cell.angle_alpha   90.00
_cell.angle_beta   90.00
_cell.angle_gamma   90.00
#
_symmetry.space_group_name_H-M   'P 1'
#
loop_
_entity.id
_entity.type
_entity.pdbx_description
1 polymer ?
#
loop_
_entity_poly.entity_id
_entity_poly.type
_entity_poly.pdbx_seq_one_letter_code
_entity_poly.pdbx_strand_id
1 'polypeptide(L)'
;MLIGKDMIESQTFLARLNRDLGYHLVTTLKLQSEINRFSYALHRCNQVLLDRLVKETQQLSSKPKFVYAHISMPHYPYYFGKDGKPNPIEYLQEGQQVRKPEYLEYLQYSNTIFLEAIDQILVTSKQPPVIIFMSDHGFREFGDGFEKNAPFYYMNMNAVLVPAGHHQEFYDGISTVNQLRALLNTKFSQRLPYIKDSSILLYE
;
A
#
# COMPACT_ATOMS: atom_id res chain seq x y z
N MET A 1 6.32 -11.31 1.90
CA MET A 1 6.43 -10.05 2.66
C MET A 1 6.36 -10.38 4.14
N LEU A 2 7.17 -9.73 4.97
CA LEU A 2 7.26 -9.96 6.41
C LEU A 2 6.75 -8.70 7.12
N ILE A 3 6.00 -8.83 8.21
CA ILE A 3 5.49 -7.67 8.97
C ILE A 3 6.16 -7.63 10.35
N GLY A 4 6.81 -6.51 10.67
CA GLY A 4 7.30 -6.23 12.02
C GLY A 4 8.23 -7.32 12.56
N LYS A 5 7.78 -8.05 13.58
CA LYS A 5 8.54 -9.13 14.23
C LYS A 5 9.00 -10.22 13.25
N ASP A 6 8.20 -10.50 12.22
CA ASP A 6 8.52 -11.51 11.21
C ASP A 6 9.84 -11.20 10.48
N MET A 7 10.19 -9.92 10.32
CA MET A 7 11.47 -9.52 9.72
C MET A 7 12.66 -10.02 10.53
N ILE A 8 12.57 -9.89 11.85
CA ILE A 8 13.61 -10.32 12.80
C ILE A 8 13.66 -11.84 12.85
N GLU A 9 12.50 -12.49 12.87
CA GLU A 9 12.39 -13.94 13.05
C GLU A 9 12.64 -14.75 11.76
N SER A 10 12.64 -14.10 10.59
CA SER A 10 12.82 -14.76 9.29
C SER A 10 14.10 -15.58 9.16
N GLN A 11 15.13 -15.24 9.96
CA GLN A 11 16.42 -15.91 9.95
C GLN A 11 16.55 -17.00 11.04
N THR A 12 15.51 -17.20 11.86
CA THR A 12 15.50 -18.27 12.87
C THR A 12 15.41 -19.65 12.22
N PHE A 13 15.90 -20.67 12.93
CA PHE A 13 15.84 -22.05 12.47
C PHE A 13 14.42 -22.49 12.11
N LEU A 14 13.43 -22.18 12.97
CA LEU A 14 12.04 -22.56 12.75
C LEU A 14 11.42 -21.86 11.52
N ALA A 15 11.71 -20.58 11.32
CA ALA A 15 11.22 -19.85 10.15
C ALA A 15 11.81 -20.41 8.85
N ARG A 16 13.10 -20.74 8.84
CA ARG A 16 13.77 -21.38 7.69
C ARG A 16 13.24 -22.78 7.43
N LEU A 17 13.06 -23.60 8.47
CA LEU A 17 12.47 -24.92 8.35
C LEU A 17 11.06 -24.85 7.73
N ASN A 18 10.22 -23.94 8.23
CA ASN A 18 8.87 -23.75 7.70
C ASN A 18 8.88 -23.29 6.23
N ARG A 19 9.82 -22.41 5.85
CA ARG A 19 10.00 -21.97 4.46
C ARG A 19 10.41 -23.13 3.55
N ASP A 20 11.42 -23.90 3.96
CA ASP A 20 12.01 -24.95 3.13
C ASP A 20 11.05 -26.16 3.01
N LEU A 21 10.37 -26.52 4.10
CA LEU A 21 9.29 -27.52 4.05
C LEU A 21 8.11 -27.02 3.20
N GLY A 22 7.69 -25.77 3.40
CA GLY A 22 6.63 -25.13 2.62
C GLY A 22 6.93 -25.15 1.11
N TYR A 23 8.19 -24.93 0.72
CA TYR A 23 8.62 -25.03 -0.68
C TYR A 23 8.34 -26.41 -1.28
N HIS A 24 8.67 -27.49 -0.57
CA HIS A 24 8.39 -28.85 -1.06
C HIS A 24 6.90 -29.20 -1.02
N LEU A 25 6.15 -28.72 -0.04
CA LEU A 25 4.70 -28.91 0.01
C LEU A 25 3.99 -28.28 -1.21
N VAL A 26 4.50 -27.15 -1.69
CA VAL A 26 4.00 -26.46 -2.89
C VAL A 26 4.53 -27.10 -4.18
N THR A 27 5.84 -27.25 -4.32
CA THR A 27 6.47 -27.61 -5.60
C THR A 27 6.48 -29.11 -5.88
N THR A 28 6.66 -29.92 -4.84
CA THR A 28 6.79 -31.38 -4.96
C THR A 28 5.45 -32.06 -4.73
N LEU A 29 4.78 -31.74 -3.62
CA LEU A 29 3.53 -32.39 -3.21
C LEU A 29 2.27 -31.71 -3.76
N LYS A 30 2.40 -30.48 -4.31
CA LYS A 30 1.30 -29.71 -4.91
C LYS A 30 0.07 -29.61 -3.99
N LEU A 31 0.29 -29.44 -2.69
CA LEU A 31 -0.80 -29.31 -1.73
C LEU A 31 -1.51 -27.97 -1.92
N GLN A 32 -2.79 -28.03 -2.31
CA GLN A 32 -3.58 -26.83 -2.64
C GLN A 32 -3.68 -25.85 -1.46
N SER A 33 -3.76 -26.37 -0.23
CA SER A 33 -3.80 -25.53 0.98
C SER A 33 -2.54 -24.68 1.12
N GLU A 34 -1.36 -25.23 0.83
CA GLU A 34 -0.09 -24.52 0.88
C GLU A 34 0.06 -23.56 -0.30
N ILE A 35 -0.36 -23.97 -1.51
CA ILE A 35 -0.41 -23.08 -2.67
C ILE A 35 -1.26 -21.84 -2.36
N ASN A 36 -2.46 -22.02 -1.81
CA ASN A 36 -3.34 -20.93 -1.39
C ASN A 36 -2.69 -20.09 -0.28
N ARG A 37 -2.06 -20.74 0.71
CA ARG A 37 -1.37 -20.05 1.79
C ARG A 37 -0.30 -19.11 1.24
N PHE A 38 0.58 -19.58 0.37
CA PHE A 38 1.64 -18.73 -0.19
C PHE A 38 1.09 -17.67 -1.14
N SER A 39 0.15 -18.02 -2.02
CA SER A 39 -0.42 -17.10 -3.01
C SER A 39 -1.06 -15.88 -2.33
N TYR A 40 -1.83 -16.08 -1.25
CA TYR A 40 -2.53 -15.01 -0.54
C TYR A 40 -1.73 -14.36 0.60
N ALA A 41 -0.42 -14.63 0.72
CA ALA A 41 0.37 -14.12 1.84
C ALA A 41 0.39 -12.59 1.92
N LEU A 42 0.54 -11.92 0.78
CA LEU A 42 0.55 -10.45 0.73
C LEU A 42 -0.85 -9.87 0.99
N HIS A 43 -1.91 -10.49 0.48
CA HIS A 43 -3.27 -10.08 0.82
C HIS A 43 -3.54 -10.12 2.34
N ARG A 44 -3.16 -11.21 3.01
CA ARG A 44 -3.29 -11.31 4.47
C ARG A 44 -2.46 -10.25 5.19
N CYS A 45 -1.28 -9.92 4.66
CA CYS A 45 -0.46 -8.82 5.19
C CYS A 45 -1.21 -7.48 5.10
N ASN A 46 -1.83 -7.17 3.96
CA ASN A 46 -2.63 -5.96 3.78
C ASN A 46 -3.78 -5.89 4.79
N GLN A 47 -4.52 -6.98 4.98
CA GLN A 47 -5.62 -7.05 5.96
C GLN A 47 -5.12 -6.76 7.38
N VAL A 48 -4.06 -7.44 7.83
CA VAL A 48 -3.49 -7.23 9.16
C VAL A 48 -3.01 -5.79 9.36
N LEU A 49 -2.42 -5.17 8.34
CA LEU A 49 -1.94 -3.79 8.43
C LEU A 49 -3.09 -2.78 8.48
N LEU A 50 -4.15 -2.97 7.68
CA LEU A 50 -5.35 -2.14 7.73
C LEU A 50 -6.07 -2.26 9.07
N ASP A 51 -6.25 -3.49 9.57
CA ASP A 51 -6.87 -3.74 10.88
C ASP A 51 -6.09 -3.06 12.00
N ARG A 52 -4.75 -3.13 11.97
CA ARG A 52 -3.88 -2.46 12.94
C ARG A 52 -3.97 -0.94 12.82
N LEU A 53 -4.00 -0.41 11.61
CA LEU A 53 -4.13 1.03 11.35
C LEU A 53 -5.42 1.56 11.98
N VAL A 54 -6.56 0.93 11.70
CA VAL A 54 -7.87 1.30 12.28
C VAL A 54 -7.88 1.08 13.79
N LYS A 55 -7.35 -0.03 14.29
CA LYS A 55 -7.32 -0.30 15.73
C LYS A 55 -6.51 0.75 16.50
N GLU A 56 -5.45 1.27 15.88
CA GLU A 56 -4.62 2.30 16.49
C GLU A 56 -5.40 3.62 16.68
N THR A 57 -6.33 3.99 15.81
CA THR A 57 -7.12 5.22 15.98
C THR A 57 -8.06 5.17 17.19
N GLN A 58 -8.42 3.96 17.63
CA GLN A 58 -9.26 3.73 18.81
C GLN A 58 -8.47 3.82 20.13
N GLN A 59 -7.13 3.71 20.07
CA GLN A 59 -6.29 3.76 21.27
C GLN A 59 -6.14 5.19 21.78
N LEU A 60 -6.55 5.40 23.03
CA LEU A 60 -6.34 6.68 23.72
C LEU A 60 -4.85 6.95 23.92
N SER A 61 -4.45 8.18 23.65
CA SER A 61 -3.09 8.65 23.91
C SER A 61 -3.14 10.07 24.45
N SER A 62 -2.32 10.35 25.45
CA SER A 62 -2.06 11.71 25.95
C SER A 62 -1.04 12.46 25.10
N LYS A 63 -0.37 11.79 24.16
CA LYS A 63 0.63 12.35 23.24
C LYS A 63 0.16 12.26 21.78
N PRO A 64 0.59 13.19 20.91
CA PRO A 64 0.37 13.06 19.47
C PRO A 64 0.91 11.73 18.94
N LYS A 65 0.20 11.13 18.00
CA LYS A 65 0.60 9.87 17.35
C LYS A 65 0.89 10.13 15.88
N PHE A 66 1.96 9.52 15.39
CA PHE A 66 2.23 9.38 13.96
C PHE A 66 2.08 7.90 13.62
N VAL A 67 1.08 7.56 12.83
CA VAL A 67 0.73 6.19 12.47
C VAL A 67 0.93 6.03 10.97
N TYR A 68 1.61 4.97 10.56
CA TYR A 68 1.94 4.70 9.17
C TYR A 68 1.68 3.23 8.86
N ALA A 69 1.08 2.97 7.69
CA ALA A 69 0.89 1.64 7.13
C ALA A 69 1.26 1.67 5.65
N HIS A 70 2.12 0.73 5.23
CA HIS A 70 2.43 0.51 3.82
C HIS A 70 1.56 -0.65 3.32
N ILE A 71 0.54 -0.34 2.53
CA ILE A 71 -0.38 -1.33 1.97
C ILE A 71 0.01 -1.57 0.52
N SER A 72 0.19 -2.84 0.13
CA SER A 72 0.61 -3.20 -1.22
C SER A 72 -0.52 -3.24 -2.23
N MET A 73 -1.75 -2.85 -1.86
CA MET A 73 -2.85 -2.76 -2.82
C MET A 73 -2.75 -1.43 -3.60
N PRO A 74 -3.01 -1.40 -4.91
CA PRO A 74 -3.53 -2.49 -5.76
C PRO A 74 -2.42 -3.23 -6.54
N HIS A 75 -1.20 -3.34 -6.00
CA HIS A 75 -0.12 -4.09 -6.65
C HIS A 75 -0.55 -5.54 -6.91
N TYR A 76 0.01 -6.12 -7.96
CA TYR A 76 -0.07 -7.54 -8.25
C TYR A 76 0.38 -8.37 -7.02
N PRO A 77 -0.22 -9.54 -6.69
CA PRO A 77 -1.25 -10.29 -7.44
C PRO A 77 -2.63 -9.65 -7.39
N TYR A 78 -3.35 -9.62 -8.52
CA TYR A 78 -4.71 -9.07 -8.59
C TYR A 78 -5.71 -10.08 -8.02
N TYR A 79 -5.80 -10.14 -6.68
CA TYR A 79 -6.48 -11.22 -5.95
C TYR A 79 -7.97 -11.33 -6.23
N PHE A 80 -8.65 -10.20 -6.39
CA PHE A 80 -10.11 -10.15 -6.46
C PHE A 80 -10.55 -9.31 -7.66
N GLY A 81 -11.68 -9.72 -8.23
CA GLY A 81 -12.46 -8.86 -9.11
C GLY A 81 -13.12 -7.72 -8.33
N LYS A 82 -13.76 -6.81 -9.06
CA LYS A 82 -14.37 -5.58 -8.49
C LYS A 82 -15.46 -5.85 -7.45
N ASP A 83 -16.08 -7.02 -7.47
CA ASP A 83 -17.14 -7.45 -6.55
C ASP A 83 -16.59 -8.26 -5.36
N GLY A 84 -15.26 -8.36 -5.22
CA GLY A 84 -14.61 -9.13 -4.17
C GLY A 84 -14.54 -10.63 -4.42
N LYS A 85 -14.98 -11.13 -5.59
CA LYS A 85 -14.79 -12.54 -5.94
C LYS A 85 -13.32 -12.84 -6.23
N PRO A 86 -12.77 -13.97 -5.72
CA PRO A 86 -11.38 -14.32 -5.96
C PRO A 86 -11.15 -14.63 -7.44
N ASN A 87 -10.04 -14.13 -7.97
CA ASN A 87 -9.55 -14.51 -9.29
C ASN A 87 -8.96 -15.93 -9.26
N PRO A 88 -8.94 -16.63 -10.40
CA PRO A 88 -8.25 -17.92 -10.55
C PRO A 88 -6.80 -17.86 -10.05
N ILE A 89 -6.34 -18.91 -9.38
CA ILE A 89 -5.01 -18.91 -8.75
C ILE A 89 -3.87 -18.83 -9.77
N GLU A 90 -4.14 -19.28 -11.00
CA GLU A 90 -3.25 -19.17 -12.15
C GLU A 90 -2.96 -17.70 -12.49
N TYR A 91 -3.88 -16.78 -12.20
CA TYR A 91 -3.69 -15.35 -12.44
C TYR A 91 -2.83 -14.68 -11.37
N LEU A 92 -2.58 -15.40 -10.26
CA LEU A 92 -1.76 -14.94 -9.14
C LEU A 92 -0.30 -15.44 -9.22
N GLN A 93 0.11 -15.95 -10.39
CA GLN A 93 1.47 -16.43 -10.66
C GLN A 93 2.36 -15.38 -11.34
N GLU A 94 3.63 -15.37 -10.97
CA GLU A 94 4.64 -14.46 -11.53
C GLU A 94 4.58 -14.45 -13.07
N GLY A 95 4.67 -13.27 -13.69
CA GLY A 95 4.48 -13.08 -15.13
C GLY A 95 3.06 -12.67 -15.54
N GLN A 96 2.09 -12.70 -14.62
CA GLN A 96 0.70 -12.28 -14.87
C GLN A 96 0.42 -10.79 -14.51
N GLN A 97 1.46 -9.98 -14.28
CA GLN A 97 1.34 -8.55 -13.95
C GLN A 97 0.70 -7.71 -15.06
N VAL A 98 0.88 -8.10 -16.32
CA VAL A 98 0.41 -7.34 -17.49
C VAL A 98 -1.12 -7.40 -17.71
N ARG A 99 -1.85 -8.07 -16.83
CA ARG A 99 -3.30 -8.31 -16.92
C ARG A 99 -4.10 -7.07 -16.51
N LYS A 100 -4.18 -6.12 -17.43
CA LYS A 100 -4.84 -4.81 -17.24
C LYS A 100 -6.30 -4.89 -16.78
N PRO A 101 -7.16 -5.78 -17.32
CA PRO A 101 -8.55 -5.84 -16.85
C PRO A 101 -8.64 -6.16 -15.35
N GLU A 102 -7.83 -7.10 -14.88
CA GLU A 102 -7.84 -7.54 -13.48
C GLU A 102 -7.13 -6.55 -12.57
N TYR A 103 -6.13 -5.82 -13.07
CA TYR A 103 -5.63 -4.64 -12.37
C TYR A 103 -6.75 -3.63 -12.11
N LEU A 104 -7.56 -3.30 -13.13
CA LEU A 104 -8.64 -2.30 -12.99
C LEU A 104 -9.72 -2.79 -12.02
N GLU A 105 -10.11 -4.06 -12.11
CA GLU A 105 -11.06 -4.64 -11.17
C GLU A 105 -10.51 -4.69 -9.74
N TYR A 106 -9.24 -5.06 -9.57
CA TYR A 106 -8.60 -5.10 -8.25
C TYR A 106 -8.38 -3.69 -7.67
N LEU A 107 -8.13 -2.69 -8.52
CA LEU A 107 -8.11 -1.28 -8.13
C LEU A 107 -9.48 -0.84 -7.61
N GLN A 108 -10.58 -1.21 -8.29
CA GLN A 108 -11.93 -0.91 -7.82
C GLN A 108 -12.23 -1.57 -6.47
N TYR A 109 -11.85 -2.84 -6.31
CA TYR A 109 -11.96 -3.54 -5.03
C TYR A 109 -11.14 -2.83 -3.94
N SER A 110 -9.90 -2.48 -4.24
CA SER A 110 -8.98 -1.81 -3.30
C SER A 110 -9.52 -0.46 -2.86
N ASN A 111 -10.12 0.31 -3.78
CA ASN A 111 -10.77 1.58 -3.46
C ASN A 111 -11.88 1.40 -2.41
N THR A 112 -12.73 0.36 -2.54
CA THR A 112 -13.76 0.06 -1.54
C THR A 112 -13.13 -0.19 -0.16
N ILE A 113 -12.09 -1.03 -0.10
CA ILE A 113 -11.39 -1.34 1.16
C ILE A 113 -10.76 -0.09 1.79
N PHE A 114 -10.14 0.77 0.98
CA PHE A 114 -9.54 2.01 1.48
C PHE A 114 -10.58 3.02 1.96
N LEU A 115 -11.69 3.17 1.25
CA LEU A 115 -12.79 4.04 1.66
C LEU A 115 -13.38 3.57 3.00
N GLU A 116 -13.66 2.27 3.14
CA GLU A 116 -14.15 1.69 4.39
C GLU A 116 -13.18 1.93 5.56
N ALA A 117 -11.88 1.71 5.35
CA ALA A 117 -10.87 1.95 6.38
C ALA A 117 -10.77 3.43 6.76
N ILE A 118 -10.78 4.35 5.78
CA ILE A 118 -10.73 5.79 6.01
C ILE A 118 -11.99 6.27 6.75
N ASP A 119 -13.18 5.82 6.33
CA ASP A 119 -14.43 6.14 7.00
C ASP A 119 -14.41 5.66 8.46
N GLN A 120 -13.91 4.45 8.70
CA GLN A 120 -13.77 3.94 10.06
C GLN A 120 -12.76 4.74 10.90
N ILE A 121 -11.64 5.16 10.31
CA ILE A 121 -10.67 6.05 10.97
C ILE A 121 -11.34 7.37 11.36
N LEU A 122 -12.09 7.99 10.45
CA LEU A 122 -12.78 9.26 10.68
C LEU A 122 -13.84 9.15 11.78
N VAL A 123 -14.59 8.05 11.82
CA VAL A 123 -15.64 7.82 12.83
C VAL A 123 -15.07 7.47 14.20
N THR A 124 -13.97 6.71 14.25
CA THR A 124 -13.42 6.20 15.52
C THR A 124 -12.40 7.12 16.17
N SER A 125 -11.78 8.04 15.42
CA SER A 125 -10.80 8.96 15.96
C SER A 125 -11.47 10.04 16.80
N LYS A 126 -11.17 10.08 18.10
CA LYS A 126 -11.75 11.08 19.04
C LYS A 126 -11.38 12.52 18.69
N GLN A 127 -10.21 12.72 18.08
CA GLN A 127 -9.78 14.01 17.54
C GLN A 127 -9.75 13.90 16.01
N PRO A 128 -10.24 14.90 15.25
CA PRO A 128 -10.14 14.88 13.80
C PRO A 128 -8.70 14.65 13.35
N PRO A 129 -8.39 13.55 12.62
CA PRO A 129 -7.03 13.23 12.25
C PRO A 129 -6.61 14.00 10.99
N VAL A 130 -5.30 14.23 10.85
CA VAL A 130 -4.72 14.49 9.53
C VAL A 130 -4.55 13.14 8.83
N ILE A 131 -5.00 13.04 7.58
CA ILE A 131 -4.82 11.83 6.76
C ILE A 131 -4.04 12.21 5.51
N ILE A 132 -2.94 11.49 5.26
CA ILE A 132 -2.23 11.51 3.99
C ILE A 132 -2.40 10.11 3.39
N PHE A 133 -3.11 10.03 2.26
CA PHE A 133 -3.28 8.81 1.50
C PHE A 133 -2.56 8.98 0.16
N MET A 134 -1.46 8.24 -0.01
CA MET A 134 -0.59 8.41 -1.18
C MET A 134 -0.08 7.06 -1.69
N SER A 135 0.08 6.97 -3.01
CA SER A 135 0.80 5.85 -3.63
C SER A 135 2.31 6.14 -3.69
N ASP A 136 3.10 5.09 -3.63
CA ASP A 136 4.55 5.12 -3.80
C ASP A 136 4.95 5.31 -5.28
N HIS A 137 4.18 4.72 -6.20
CA HIS A 137 4.33 4.90 -7.64
C HIS A 137 3.00 4.85 -8.41
N GLY A 138 3.04 5.17 -9.71
CA GLY A 138 1.94 4.94 -10.65
C GLY A 138 2.00 3.54 -11.30
N PHE A 139 1.14 3.26 -12.27
CA PHE A 139 1.08 1.93 -12.89
C PHE A 139 2.30 1.67 -13.79
N ARG A 140 2.89 0.46 -13.73
CA ARG A 140 4.11 0.12 -14.49
C ARG A 140 3.95 -1.03 -15.49
N GLU A 141 2.92 -1.84 -15.32
CA GLU A 141 2.80 -3.16 -15.95
C GLU A 141 2.07 -3.10 -17.32
N PHE A 142 2.52 -2.20 -18.20
CA PHE A 142 1.85 -1.96 -19.47
C PHE A 142 2.04 -3.06 -20.52
N GLY A 143 3.07 -3.90 -20.37
CA GLY A 143 3.42 -4.99 -21.29
C GLY A 143 4.15 -4.54 -22.57
N ASP A 144 4.37 -3.24 -22.77
CA ASP A 144 5.18 -2.66 -23.83
C ASP A 144 6.39 -1.88 -23.26
N GLY A 145 7.26 -1.39 -24.15
CA GLY A 145 8.55 -0.81 -23.78
C GLY A 145 8.47 0.35 -22.78
N PHE A 146 9.43 0.36 -21.86
CA PHE A 146 9.54 1.26 -20.71
C PHE A 146 9.45 2.76 -21.05
N GLU A 147 10.17 3.21 -22.10
CA GLU A 147 10.24 4.62 -22.47
C GLU A 147 8.87 5.24 -22.79
N LYS A 148 7.99 4.46 -23.42
CA LYS A 148 6.66 4.93 -23.82
C LYS A 148 5.75 5.20 -22.62
N ASN A 149 6.01 4.56 -21.50
CA ASN A 149 5.14 4.58 -20.33
C ASN A 149 5.72 5.35 -19.14
N ALA A 150 6.96 5.86 -19.25
CA ALA A 150 7.66 6.58 -18.20
C ALA A 150 6.80 7.65 -17.48
N PRO A 151 5.96 8.47 -18.16
CA PRO A 151 5.12 9.44 -17.47
C PRO A 151 4.12 8.80 -16.49
N PHE A 152 3.56 7.63 -16.82
CA PHE A 152 2.57 6.95 -15.98
C PHE A 152 3.17 6.36 -14.70
N TYR A 153 4.49 6.13 -14.66
CA TYR A 153 5.16 5.55 -13.49
C TYR A 153 5.21 6.52 -12.31
N TYR A 154 5.03 7.80 -12.58
CA TYR A 154 5.02 8.91 -11.62
C TYR A 154 3.62 9.49 -11.39
N MET A 155 2.60 8.98 -12.08
CA MET A 155 1.20 9.37 -11.84
C MET A 155 0.69 8.68 -10.58
N ASN A 156 1.05 9.26 -9.44
CA ASN A 156 0.72 8.75 -8.12
C ASN A 156 -0.65 9.27 -7.65
N MET A 157 -1.34 8.44 -6.87
CA MET A 157 -2.49 8.91 -6.09
C MET A 157 -1.97 9.74 -4.92
N ASN A 158 -2.59 10.89 -4.66
CA ASN A 158 -2.28 11.73 -3.52
C ASN A 158 -3.55 12.46 -3.04
N ALA A 159 -3.98 12.14 -1.83
CA ALA A 159 -5.11 12.78 -1.16
C ALA A 159 -4.70 13.18 0.26
N VAL A 160 -5.04 14.40 0.64
CA VAL A 160 -4.71 14.95 1.95
C VAL A 160 -5.96 15.51 2.61
N LEU A 161 -6.24 15.03 3.82
CA LEU A 161 -7.24 15.61 4.70
C LEU A 161 -6.54 16.35 5.83
N VAL A 162 -6.82 17.65 5.95
CA VAL A 162 -6.32 18.51 7.02
C VAL A 162 -7.51 19.12 7.76
N PRO A 163 -7.78 18.74 9.01
CA PRO A 163 -8.90 19.30 9.77
C PRO A 163 -8.80 20.82 9.92
N ALA A 164 -9.93 21.53 9.89
CA ALA A 164 -10.05 22.99 9.97
C ALA A 164 -9.49 23.79 8.77
N GLY A 165 -9.25 23.12 7.62
CA GLY A 165 -9.13 23.75 6.31
C GLY A 165 -8.02 24.78 6.17
N HIS A 166 -6.77 24.33 6.02
CA HIS A 166 -5.60 25.18 5.75
C HIS A 166 -4.76 24.50 4.64
N HIS A 167 -5.31 24.46 3.43
CA HIS A 167 -4.72 23.70 2.32
C HIS A 167 -3.74 24.51 1.46
N GLN A 168 -3.45 25.76 1.82
CA GLN A 168 -2.64 26.68 0.99
C GLN A 168 -1.22 26.16 0.72
N GLU A 169 -0.65 25.40 1.65
CA GLU A 169 0.67 24.77 1.49
C GLU A 169 0.64 23.54 0.58
N PHE A 170 -0.53 22.98 0.28
CA PHE A 170 -0.73 21.84 -0.61
C PHE A 170 -1.20 22.36 -1.98
N TYR A 171 -0.27 22.51 -2.92
CA TYR A 171 -0.52 23.07 -4.25
C TYR A 171 -0.70 21.97 -5.32
N ASP A 172 -1.34 22.34 -6.43
CA ASP A 172 -1.52 21.45 -7.57
C ASP A 172 -0.17 21.02 -8.16
N GLY A 173 0.01 19.71 -8.34
CA GLY A 173 1.26 19.13 -8.83
C GLY A 173 2.36 18.98 -7.77
N ILE A 174 2.06 19.16 -6.48
CA ILE A 174 3.01 18.90 -5.39
C ILE A 174 3.57 17.47 -5.48
N SER A 175 4.90 17.36 -5.49
CA SER A 175 5.57 16.06 -5.47
C SER A 175 5.71 15.53 -4.04
N THR A 176 5.93 14.22 -3.91
CA THR A 176 6.05 13.55 -2.61
C THR A 176 7.19 14.11 -1.75
N VAL A 177 8.22 14.73 -2.35
CA VAL A 177 9.34 15.32 -1.61
C VAL A 177 8.95 16.54 -0.78
N ASN A 178 7.86 17.23 -1.14
CA ASN A 178 7.36 18.40 -0.41
C ASN A 178 6.18 18.08 0.52
N GLN A 179 5.64 16.85 0.52
CA GLN A 179 4.43 16.54 1.28
C GLN A 179 4.54 16.76 2.79
N LEU A 180 5.62 16.27 3.42
CA LEU A 180 5.83 16.51 4.85
C LEU A 180 6.18 17.96 5.16
N ARG A 181 6.81 18.69 4.22
CA ARG A 181 7.11 20.11 4.40
C ARG A 181 5.81 20.92 4.46
N ALA A 182 4.91 20.66 3.51
CA ALA A 182 3.59 21.28 3.46
C ALA A 182 2.79 20.99 4.75
N LEU A 183 2.77 19.74 5.21
CA LEU A 183 2.09 19.38 6.45
C LEU A 183 2.70 20.10 7.68
N LEU A 184 4.03 20.08 7.81
CA LEU A 184 4.72 20.66 8.96
C LEU A 184 4.57 22.18 9.02
N ASN A 185 4.65 22.84 7.87
CA ASN A 185 4.38 24.27 7.75
C ASN A 185 2.91 24.58 8.12
N THR A 186 1.96 23.76 7.64
CA THR A 186 0.52 23.92 7.90
C THR A 186 0.13 23.72 9.36
N LYS A 187 0.64 22.68 10.03
CA LYS A 187 0.13 22.23 11.34
C LYS A 187 1.03 22.51 12.53
N PHE A 188 2.30 22.77 12.29
CA PHE A 188 3.31 22.86 13.35
C PHE A 188 4.08 24.16 13.31
N SER A 189 3.57 25.17 12.59
CA SER A 189 4.18 26.50 12.45
C SER A 189 5.65 26.44 12.01
N GLN A 190 6.00 25.39 11.27
CA GLN A 190 7.34 25.26 10.71
C GLN A 190 7.49 26.20 9.51
N ARG A 191 8.74 26.48 9.14
CA ARG A 191 9.10 27.30 7.98
C ARG A 191 10.11 26.56 7.13
N LEU A 192 9.78 25.31 6.80
CA LEU A 192 10.63 24.46 5.97
C LEU A 192 10.55 24.96 4.53
N PRO A 193 11.69 25.30 3.90
CA PRO A 193 11.68 25.70 2.50
C PRO A 193 11.27 24.50 1.61
N TYR A 194 10.43 24.79 0.62
CA TYR A 194 10.16 23.83 -0.45
C TYR A 194 11.39 23.59 -1.29
N ILE A 195 11.57 22.35 -1.71
CA ILE A 195 12.61 21.95 -2.65
C ILE A 195 11.98 21.74 -4.02
N LYS A 196 12.82 21.67 -5.06
CA LYS A 196 12.35 21.49 -6.44
C LYS A 196 11.49 20.22 -6.55
N ASP A 197 10.26 20.36 -7.01
CA ASP A 197 9.45 19.23 -7.45
C ASP A 197 10.14 18.59 -8.66
N SER A 198 10.55 17.33 -8.50
CA SER A 198 11.24 16.61 -9.56
C SER A 198 11.12 15.10 -9.36
N SER A 199 11.00 14.40 -10.49
CA SER A 199 11.09 12.95 -10.58
C SER A 199 12.23 12.63 -11.54
N ILE A 200 13.06 11.64 -11.18
CA ILE A 200 14.18 11.20 -12.00
C ILE A 200 13.98 9.71 -12.29
N LEU A 201 14.05 9.36 -13.57
CA LEU A 201 14.04 7.98 -14.03
C LEU A 201 15.48 7.55 -14.25
N LEU A 202 15.92 6.56 -13.49
CA LEU A 202 17.21 5.91 -13.70
C LEU A 202 16.94 4.63 -14.49
N TYR A 203 17.58 4.51 -15.64
CA TYR A 203 17.59 3.31 -16.47
C TYR A 203 19.04 3.00 -16.84
N GLU A 204 19.33 1.71 -17.01
CA GLU A 204 20.64 1.21 -17.49
C GLU A 204 20.68 1.20 -19.02
#